data_AF-A0A059LPR3-F1
#
_entry.id   AF-A0A059LPR3-F1
#
_cell.length_a   1.000
_cell.length_b   1.000
_cell.length_c   1.000
_cell.angle_alpha   90.00
_cell.angle_beta   90.00
_cell.angle_gamma   90.00
#
_symmetry.space_group_name_H-M   'P 1'
#
loop_
_entity.id
_entity.type
_entity.pdbx_description
1 polymer ?
#
loop_
_entity_poly.entity_id
_entity_poly.type
_entity_poly.pdbx_seq_one_letter_code
_entity_poly.pdbx_strand_id
1 'polypeptide(L)'
;MGASLAEERIDNDTRIYNCHVIVNNEGEIVDCYRKIHLFDVAIDNGPTLTESAFTKPGKETKTLETPAGKLGLSTCYDIRFPELYERLATQGGADIIAIPSAFTVPTGQAHWEILVRARAIETQCYVVAAAQGGVHNAKRETFGRSLIVDPWGQVIAELEDRIATGIAVATLHLERLFSVLAAPAPSSIAAPAPEYFITIKNGQFMQGCVPFYPAGWNQWETMEAAAGYPYLTGASLPANTTGPEFIRDLLASGVSSGLNTLRAWAYSVDPAAAVQTAPGVYNEDALFGLDYLLDEARKKGVRLILAFTSNWTPVGGPQEYARWANADPDTGFFVNPSAKAMFKNYIQMILQRVNKLNGRRYSEDPTIFALNLINEPRCAKCPPGTIASWTDEMAGFVKGLDANHLVTVGEDGFFGAGDFAKYNPGAPGNWAQLEGQDFLADHASVHIDFATFHAWVDNWQVPTLDFQRDWISSHVAAAKILKKPVILEEFGKWFDDAQPEQSMKDRKIFMADAYKQVNEQLKSNGPLKGALFWQFYAEGQRAPFSEGGTRGLYGIYPSDDVFQDIAANAKIANTLSVPQ
;
A
#
# COMPACT_ATOMS: atom_id res chain seq x y z
N MET A 1 41.25 4.41 1.91
CA MET A 1 41.81 5.40 0.94
C MET A 1 41.35 5.01 -0.46
N GLY A 2 40.95 5.96 -1.30
CA GLY A 2 40.46 5.69 -2.66
C GLY A 2 41.28 6.43 -3.72
N ALA A 3 41.71 5.74 -4.77
CA ALA A 3 42.43 6.32 -5.90
C ALA A 3 42.10 5.57 -7.21
N SER A 4 42.24 6.26 -8.35
CA SER A 4 42.06 5.63 -9.67
C SER A 4 43.42 5.18 -10.22
N LEU A 5 43.57 3.88 -10.52
CA LEU A 5 44.80 3.24 -10.99
C LEU A 5 44.53 2.35 -12.21
N ALA A 6 45.56 2.08 -13.00
CA ALA A 6 45.48 1.13 -14.10
C ALA A 6 45.62 -0.31 -13.58
N GLU A 7 44.67 -1.20 -13.90
CA GLU A 7 44.74 -2.65 -13.61
C GLU A 7 45.44 -3.38 -14.77
N GLU A 8 46.40 -4.26 -14.47
CA GLU A 8 47.22 -4.94 -15.48
C GLU A 8 46.43 -6.00 -16.28
N ARG A 9 46.76 -6.07 -17.57
CA ARG A 9 46.35 -6.98 -18.67
C ARG A 9 45.23 -8.00 -18.40
N ILE A 10 44.22 -7.92 -19.26
CA ILE A 10 43.21 -8.96 -19.49
C ILE A 10 43.80 -10.00 -20.45
N ASP A 11 43.66 -11.29 -20.15
CA ASP A 11 44.03 -12.35 -21.09
C ASP A 11 43.32 -12.13 -22.44
N ASN A 12 44.11 -11.99 -23.52
CA ASN A 12 43.68 -11.75 -24.90
C ASN A 12 43.09 -10.35 -25.25
N ASP A 13 43.26 -9.30 -24.42
CA ASP A 13 42.97 -7.89 -24.79
C ASP A 13 44.16 -7.00 -24.42
N THR A 14 44.62 -6.14 -25.34
CA THR A 14 45.77 -5.25 -25.10
C THR A 14 45.42 -4.03 -24.25
N ARG A 15 44.14 -3.82 -23.93
CA ARG A 15 43.65 -2.70 -23.12
C ARG A 15 43.60 -3.04 -21.63
N ILE A 16 43.69 -2.00 -20.80
CA ILE A 16 43.65 -2.07 -19.32
C ILE A 16 42.30 -1.57 -18.78
N TYR A 17 42.01 -1.80 -17.50
CA TYR A 17 40.90 -1.10 -16.82
C TYR A 17 41.42 0.13 -16.08
N ASN A 18 40.60 1.18 -16.03
CA ASN A 18 40.79 2.32 -15.15
C ASN A 18 39.97 2.07 -13.88
N CYS A 19 40.64 1.88 -12.76
CA CYS A 19 40.08 1.26 -11.56
C CYS A 19 40.16 2.18 -10.36
N HIS A 20 39.01 2.55 -9.81
CA HIS A 20 38.93 3.17 -8.49
C HIS A 20 39.04 2.08 -7.43
N VAL A 21 40.22 1.97 -6.82
CA VAL A 21 40.51 0.98 -5.77
C VAL A 21 40.24 1.56 -4.40
N ILE A 22 39.71 0.74 -3.49
CA ILE A 22 39.56 1.07 -2.09
C ILE A 22 40.52 0.23 -1.25
N VAL A 23 41.32 0.92 -0.44
CA VAL A 23 42.29 0.31 0.48
C VAL A 23 41.82 0.50 1.93
N ASN A 24 41.76 -0.59 2.70
CA ASN A 24 41.38 -0.59 4.12
C ASN A 24 42.54 -0.10 5.04
N ASN A 25 42.31 -0.09 6.35
CA ASN A 25 43.29 0.34 7.36
C ASN A 25 44.44 -0.67 7.57
N GLU A 26 44.31 -1.89 7.05
CA GLU A 26 45.35 -2.91 7.01
C GLU A 26 46.24 -2.79 5.75
N GLY A 27 45.89 -1.93 4.79
CA GLY A 27 46.63 -1.75 3.54
C GLY A 27 46.22 -2.70 2.41
N GLU A 28 45.10 -3.39 2.55
CA GLU A 28 44.57 -4.35 1.58
C GLU A 28 43.56 -3.69 0.63
N ILE A 29 43.55 -4.11 -0.64
CA ILE A 29 42.52 -3.69 -1.61
C ILE A 29 41.24 -4.49 -1.33
N VAL A 30 40.19 -3.80 -0.89
CA VAL A 30 38.91 -4.43 -0.51
C VAL A 30 37.83 -4.34 -1.58
N ASP A 31 37.94 -3.39 -2.51
CA ASP A 31 37.08 -3.32 -3.70
C ASP A 31 37.76 -2.54 -4.83
N CYS A 32 37.24 -2.73 -6.04
CA CYS A 32 37.74 -2.17 -7.28
C CYS A 32 36.56 -1.86 -8.21
N TYR A 33 36.27 -0.56 -8.40
CA TYR A 33 35.32 -0.10 -9.43
C TYR A 33 36.04 0.15 -10.75
N ARG A 34 35.61 -0.56 -11.79
CA ARG A 34 36.10 -0.35 -13.16
C ARG A 34 35.25 0.72 -13.85
N LYS A 35 35.88 1.83 -14.24
CA LYS A 35 35.23 3.00 -14.86
C LYS A 35 34.34 2.59 -16.03
N ILE A 36 33.06 2.96 -15.97
CA ILE A 36 32.06 2.61 -16.99
C ILE A 36 32.14 3.57 -18.18
N HIS A 37 32.20 4.89 -17.93
CA HIS A 37 32.17 5.88 -19.01
C HIS A 37 33.57 6.37 -19.37
N LEU A 38 34.09 5.91 -20.51
CA LEU A 38 35.41 6.33 -20.99
C LEU A 38 35.36 7.70 -21.66
N PHE A 39 36.43 8.48 -21.50
CA PHE A 39 36.55 9.83 -22.01
C PHE A 39 37.14 9.82 -23.43
N ASP A 40 36.26 9.98 -24.41
CA ASP A 40 36.62 10.18 -25.81
C ASP A 40 36.18 11.56 -26.27
N VAL A 41 37.13 12.39 -26.72
CA VAL A 41 36.85 13.71 -27.30
C VAL A 41 37.73 13.95 -28.52
N ALA A 42 37.11 14.44 -29.60
CA ALA A 42 37.77 14.97 -30.77
C ALA A 42 37.30 16.41 -30.96
N ILE A 43 38.23 17.37 -30.83
CA ILE A 43 37.95 18.80 -31.03
C ILE A 43 38.50 19.18 -32.40
N ASP A 44 37.69 19.79 -33.25
CA ASP A 44 38.13 20.32 -34.55
C ASP A 44 39.29 21.32 -34.34
N ASN A 45 40.44 21.04 -34.97
CA ASN A 45 41.71 21.76 -34.77
C ASN A 45 42.25 21.77 -33.32
N GLY A 46 41.82 20.84 -32.47
CA GLY A 46 42.25 20.71 -31.07
C GLY A 46 42.81 19.32 -30.73
N PRO A 47 43.09 19.06 -29.44
CA PRO A 47 43.59 17.76 -29.00
C PRO A 47 42.50 16.67 -29.13
N THR A 48 42.88 15.53 -29.68
CA THR A 48 42.10 14.29 -29.63
C THR A 48 42.55 13.45 -28.44
N LEU A 49 41.62 13.09 -27.56
CA LEU A 49 41.86 12.18 -26.44
C LEU A 49 40.87 11.02 -26.59
N THR A 50 41.38 9.80 -26.70
CA THR A 50 40.56 8.60 -26.89
C THR A 50 40.95 7.56 -25.84
N GLU A 51 40.37 7.65 -24.64
CA GLU A 51 40.61 6.71 -23.55
C GLU A 51 40.24 5.28 -23.98
N SER A 52 39.19 5.12 -24.79
CA SER A 52 38.70 3.80 -25.24
C SER A 52 39.67 3.02 -26.14
N ALA A 53 40.68 3.68 -26.71
CA ALA A 53 41.73 3.04 -27.50
C ALA A 53 42.66 2.16 -26.64
N PHE A 54 42.83 2.51 -25.36
CA PHE A 54 43.78 1.85 -24.45
C PHE A 54 43.11 1.31 -23.17
N THR A 55 41.87 1.72 -22.89
CA THR A 55 41.12 1.33 -21.70
C THR A 55 39.82 0.63 -22.08
N LYS A 56 39.43 -0.37 -21.30
CA LYS A 56 38.15 -1.08 -21.44
C LYS A 56 37.11 -0.54 -20.44
N PRO A 57 35.85 -0.36 -20.84
CA PRO A 57 34.81 0.08 -19.92
C PRO A 57 34.40 -1.05 -18.95
N GLY A 58 34.13 -0.68 -17.71
CA GLY A 58 33.42 -1.53 -16.74
C GLY A 58 31.93 -1.68 -17.10
N LYS A 59 31.22 -2.48 -16.29
CA LYS A 59 29.79 -2.77 -16.51
C LYS A 59 28.91 -2.63 -15.26
N GLU A 60 29.51 -2.49 -14.10
CA GLU A 60 28.83 -2.60 -12.81
C GLU A 60 29.13 -1.38 -11.94
N THR A 61 28.08 -0.86 -11.31
CA THR A 61 28.21 0.08 -10.18
C THR A 61 28.77 -0.66 -8.97
N LYS A 62 29.51 0.06 -8.11
CA LYS A 62 30.05 -0.50 -6.87
C LYS A 62 29.71 0.39 -5.68
N THR A 63 29.21 -0.24 -4.63
CA THR A 63 29.01 0.35 -3.31
C THR A 63 29.55 -0.60 -2.26
N LEU A 64 30.17 -0.07 -1.21
CA LEU A 64 30.67 -0.84 -0.09
C LEU A 64 30.45 -0.13 1.25
N GLU A 65 30.30 -0.90 2.31
CA GLU A 65 30.19 -0.37 3.68
C GLU A 65 31.54 0.17 4.15
N THR A 66 31.53 1.33 4.83
CA THR A 66 32.71 1.90 5.48
C THR A 66 32.34 2.42 6.87
N PRO A 67 33.32 2.64 7.78
CA PRO A 67 33.04 3.26 9.07
C PRO A 67 32.41 4.67 8.99
N ALA A 68 32.46 5.32 7.82
CA ALA A 68 31.90 6.64 7.58
C ALA A 68 30.49 6.61 6.97
N GLY A 69 29.97 5.44 6.58
CA GLY A 69 28.73 5.26 5.81
C GLY A 69 28.93 4.41 4.56
N LYS A 70 27.85 4.16 3.82
CA LYS A 70 27.90 3.36 2.58
C LYS A 70 28.49 4.19 1.44
N LEU A 71 29.63 3.75 0.93
CA LEU A 71 30.41 4.47 -0.09
C LEU A 71 30.09 3.96 -1.50
N GLY A 72 29.65 4.85 -2.39
CA GLY A 72 29.53 4.63 -3.83
C GLY A 72 30.77 5.09 -4.60
N LEU A 73 31.15 4.32 -5.62
CA LEU A 73 32.37 4.54 -6.39
C LEU A 73 32.06 5.01 -7.81
N SER A 74 32.72 6.10 -8.23
CA SER A 74 32.72 6.61 -9.60
C SER A 74 34.10 7.14 -9.98
N THR A 75 34.32 7.54 -11.22
CA THR A 75 35.62 8.08 -11.65
C THR A 75 35.50 9.14 -12.74
N CYS A 76 36.02 10.34 -12.48
CA CYS A 76 36.24 11.41 -13.46
C CYS A 76 35.04 11.65 -14.40
N TYR A 77 35.14 11.21 -15.66
CA TYR A 77 34.14 11.45 -16.70
C TYR A 77 32.75 10.87 -16.38
N ASP A 78 32.69 9.88 -15.49
CA ASP A 78 31.43 9.35 -14.94
C ASP A 78 30.52 10.46 -14.42
N ILE A 79 31.08 11.55 -13.84
CA ILE A 79 30.32 12.66 -13.26
C ILE A 79 29.35 13.35 -14.24
N ARG A 80 29.51 13.13 -15.55
CA ARG A 80 28.60 13.65 -16.57
C ARG A 80 27.34 12.82 -16.77
N PHE A 81 27.26 11.64 -16.18
CA PHE A 81 26.18 10.67 -16.38
C PHE A 81 25.33 10.57 -15.10
N PRO A 82 24.27 11.40 -14.95
CA PRO A 82 23.41 11.40 -13.75
C PRO A 82 22.92 10.01 -13.35
N GLU A 83 22.59 9.18 -14.34
CA GLU A 83 21.98 7.86 -14.16
C GLU A 83 22.89 6.91 -13.37
N LEU A 84 24.22 7.10 -13.46
CA LEU A 84 25.17 6.33 -12.66
C LEU A 84 25.02 6.68 -11.17
N TYR A 85 24.94 7.97 -10.85
CA TYR A 85 24.85 8.49 -9.49
C TYR A 85 23.49 8.15 -8.88
N GLU A 86 22.42 8.25 -9.66
CA GLU A 86 21.08 7.81 -9.25
C GLU A 86 21.07 6.32 -8.90
N ARG A 87 21.72 5.45 -9.69
CA ARG A 87 21.84 4.02 -9.36
C ARG A 87 22.66 3.76 -8.09
N LEU A 88 23.78 4.48 -7.90
CA LEU A 88 24.59 4.37 -6.69
C LEU A 88 23.77 4.72 -5.43
N ALA A 89 22.93 5.75 -5.52
CA ALA A 89 22.08 6.18 -4.40
C ALA A 89 20.86 5.27 -4.19
N THR A 90 20.06 5.03 -5.22
CA THR A 90 18.75 4.35 -5.09
C THR A 90 18.86 2.84 -4.98
N GLN A 91 19.70 2.21 -5.80
CA GLN A 91 19.89 0.75 -5.81
C GLN A 91 21.06 0.34 -4.91
N GLY A 92 22.11 1.15 -4.92
CA GLY A 92 23.30 0.93 -4.09
C GLY A 92 23.12 1.39 -2.63
N GLY A 93 22.20 2.32 -2.35
CA GLY A 93 21.99 2.86 -1.00
C GLY A 93 23.14 3.75 -0.51
N ALA A 94 23.90 4.38 -1.41
CA ALA A 94 25.08 5.16 -1.03
C ALA A 94 24.72 6.37 -0.14
N ASP A 95 25.46 6.56 0.95
CA ASP A 95 25.45 7.77 1.78
C ASP A 95 26.51 8.79 1.30
N ILE A 96 27.60 8.25 0.74
CA ILE A 96 28.78 8.99 0.30
C ILE A 96 29.13 8.53 -1.11
N ILE A 97 29.50 9.45 -2.01
CA ILE A 97 30.00 9.11 -3.34
C ILE A 97 31.40 9.72 -3.53
N ALA A 98 32.37 8.87 -3.86
CA ALA A 98 33.74 9.31 -4.14
C ALA A 98 34.00 9.43 -5.65
N ILE A 99 34.64 10.53 -6.06
CA ILE A 99 34.91 10.88 -7.46
C ILE A 99 36.38 11.29 -7.69
N PRO A 100 37.35 10.36 -7.59
CA PRO A 100 38.72 10.65 -8.00
C PRO A 100 38.77 11.08 -9.46
N SER A 101 39.44 12.21 -9.75
CA SER A 101 39.30 12.89 -11.03
C SER A 101 40.57 13.58 -11.51
N ALA A 102 40.72 13.64 -12.83
CA ALA A 102 41.79 14.35 -13.53
C ALA A 102 41.17 15.19 -14.67
N PHE A 103 40.31 16.13 -14.30
CA PHE A 103 39.54 16.96 -15.24
C PHE A 103 40.43 17.87 -16.09
N THR A 104 40.08 18.06 -17.36
CA THR A 104 40.79 18.99 -18.26
C THR A 104 40.51 20.43 -17.87
N VAL A 105 41.48 21.34 -18.05
CA VAL A 105 41.37 22.74 -17.59
C VAL A 105 40.11 23.46 -18.10
N PRO A 106 39.78 23.46 -19.41
CA PRO A 106 38.62 24.22 -19.90
C PRO A 106 37.30 23.71 -19.34
N THR A 107 37.10 22.39 -19.30
CA THR A 107 35.85 21.80 -18.78
C THR A 107 35.79 21.80 -17.27
N GLY A 108 36.95 21.75 -16.60
CA GLY A 108 37.04 21.86 -15.15
C GLY A 108 36.60 23.25 -14.69
N GLN A 109 37.12 24.29 -15.34
CA GLN A 109 36.73 25.68 -15.08
C GLN A 109 35.23 25.91 -15.29
N ALA A 110 34.66 25.31 -16.34
CA ALA A 110 33.26 25.51 -16.67
C ALA A 110 32.30 24.68 -15.80
N HIS A 111 32.64 23.44 -15.45
CA HIS A 111 31.65 22.47 -14.97
C HIS A 111 32.01 21.72 -13.69
N TRP A 112 33.27 21.69 -13.25
CA TRP A 112 33.69 20.75 -12.21
C TRP A 112 32.89 20.91 -10.91
N GLU A 113 32.93 22.11 -10.31
CA GLU A 113 32.21 22.40 -9.07
C GLU A 113 30.70 22.25 -9.25
N ILE A 114 30.16 22.70 -10.39
CA ILE A 114 28.72 22.60 -10.71
C ILE A 114 28.27 21.14 -10.72
N LEU A 115 29.02 20.26 -11.40
CA LEU A 115 28.67 18.85 -11.51
C LEU A 115 28.83 18.14 -10.17
N VAL A 116 29.88 18.41 -9.39
CA VAL A 116 30.05 17.82 -8.05
C VAL A 116 28.88 18.20 -7.15
N ARG A 117 28.48 19.48 -7.15
CA ARG A 117 27.32 19.95 -6.38
C ARG A 117 26.00 19.37 -6.87
N ALA A 118 25.81 19.30 -8.18
CA ALA A 118 24.62 18.68 -8.78
C ALA A 118 24.50 17.22 -8.35
N ARG A 119 25.59 16.43 -8.35
CA ARG A 119 25.55 15.04 -7.89
C ARG A 119 25.18 14.92 -6.42
N ALA A 120 25.69 15.81 -5.57
CA ALA A 120 25.33 15.79 -4.15
C ALA A 120 23.84 16.10 -3.93
N ILE A 121 23.31 17.11 -4.63
CA ILE A 121 21.90 17.52 -4.55
C ILE A 121 20.98 16.42 -5.09
N GLU A 122 21.25 15.90 -6.28
CA GLU A 122 20.37 14.94 -6.95
C GLU A 122 20.29 13.60 -6.19
N THR A 123 21.40 13.15 -5.62
CA THR A 123 21.44 11.87 -4.90
C THR A 123 21.16 11.98 -3.42
N GLN A 124 21.13 13.19 -2.86
CA GLN A 124 21.09 13.42 -1.41
C GLN A 124 22.26 12.72 -0.68
N CYS A 125 23.42 12.61 -1.32
CA CYS A 125 24.63 12.01 -0.73
C CYS A 125 25.68 13.09 -0.46
N TYR A 126 26.60 12.80 0.46
CA TYR A 126 27.86 13.55 0.50
C TYR A 126 28.70 13.17 -0.72
N VAL A 127 29.32 14.15 -1.39
CA VAL A 127 30.21 13.88 -2.52
C VAL A 127 31.63 14.29 -2.17
N VAL A 128 32.56 13.34 -2.26
CA VAL A 128 33.99 13.51 -1.98
C VAL A 128 34.75 13.47 -3.30
N ALA A 129 35.13 14.64 -3.81
CA ALA A 129 35.70 14.81 -5.13
C ALA A 129 37.19 15.16 -5.05
N ALA A 130 38.04 14.13 -4.99
CA ALA A 130 39.50 14.29 -5.01
C ALA A 130 39.98 14.54 -6.45
N ALA A 131 40.57 15.70 -6.70
CA ALA A 131 40.98 16.13 -8.03
C ALA A 131 42.49 16.34 -8.15
N GLN A 132 43.08 15.75 -9.17
CA GLN A 132 44.46 16.00 -9.56
C GLN A 132 44.56 17.35 -10.28
N GLY A 133 45.49 18.23 -9.84
CA GLY A 133 45.70 19.57 -10.40
C GLY A 133 47.13 19.80 -10.90
N GLY A 134 47.30 20.76 -11.82
CA GLY A 134 48.61 21.24 -12.27
C GLY A 134 49.09 20.64 -13.60
N VAL A 135 50.33 21.01 -13.98
CA VAL A 135 50.97 20.61 -15.24
C VAL A 135 51.69 19.27 -15.05
N HIS A 136 51.31 18.26 -15.83
CA HIS A 136 51.89 16.91 -15.79
C HIS A 136 53.04 16.74 -16.78
N ASN A 137 52.93 17.40 -17.94
CA ASN A 137 53.94 17.48 -18.99
C ASN A 137 53.57 18.59 -19.99
N ALA A 138 54.39 18.78 -21.03
CA ALA A 138 54.20 19.80 -22.06
C ALA A 138 52.84 19.76 -22.81
N LYS A 139 52.09 18.67 -22.72
CA LYS A 139 50.81 18.45 -23.43
C LYS A 139 49.62 18.22 -22.50
N ARG A 140 49.83 18.10 -21.18
CA ARG A 140 48.78 17.68 -20.24
C ARG A 140 48.82 18.52 -18.97
N GLU A 141 47.72 19.23 -18.73
CA GLU A 141 47.42 19.96 -17.50
C GLU A 141 46.02 19.55 -17.02
N THR A 142 45.82 19.44 -15.71
CA THR A 142 44.51 19.17 -15.12
C THR A 142 44.06 20.31 -14.20
N PHE A 143 42.74 20.46 -14.11
CA PHE A 143 42.11 21.59 -13.44
C PHE A 143 42.34 21.63 -11.92
N GLY A 144 42.35 20.47 -11.26
CA GLY A 144 42.39 20.37 -9.80
C GLY A 144 41.05 20.68 -9.14
N ARG A 145 41.06 21.41 -8.02
CA ARG A 145 39.90 21.80 -7.19
C ARG A 145 39.28 20.62 -6.45
N SER A 146 40.03 20.04 -5.50
CA SER A 146 39.46 19.01 -4.61
C SER A 146 38.47 19.63 -3.63
N LEU A 147 37.29 19.03 -3.49
CA LEU A 147 36.22 19.51 -2.63
C LEU A 147 35.33 18.39 -2.07
N ILE A 148 34.66 18.68 -0.97
CA ILE A 148 33.63 17.86 -0.33
C ILE A 148 32.33 18.68 -0.32
N VAL A 149 31.25 18.07 -0.77
CA VAL A 149 29.94 18.71 -0.87
C VAL A 149 28.91 17.91 -0.07
N ASP A 150 28.06 18.61 0.68
CA ASP A 150 26.97 18.00 1.43
C ASP A 150 25.71 17.74 0.54
N PRO A 151 24.72 16.99 1.04
CA PRO A 151 23.48 16.70 0.32
C PRO A 151 22.66 17.93 -0.12
N TRP A 152 22.95 19.12 0.42
CA TRP A 152 22.32 20.38 0.04
C TRP A 152 23.06 21.09 -1.10
N GLY A 153 24.15 20.51 -1.57
CA GLY A 153 25.03 21.11 -2.54
C GLY A 153 25.92 22.20 -1.96
N GLN A 154 26.08 22.30 -0.63
CA GLN A 154 27.02 23.22 -0.02
C GLN A 154 28.43 22.60 -0.01
N VAL A 155 29.42 23.36 -0.46
CA VAL A 155 30.83 22.97 -0.32
C VAL A 155 31.22 23.12 1.15
N ILE A 156 31.53 22.00 1.81
CA ILE A 156 31.83 21.95 3.24
C ILE A 156 33.33 21.81 3.53
N ALA A 157 34.13 21.46 2.53
CA ALA A 157 35.58 21.54 2.58
C ALA A 157 36.16 21.64 1.16
N GLU A 158 37.20 22.44 0.97
CA GLU A 158 37.97 22.53 -0.28
C GLU A 158 39.42 22.91 0.00
N LEU A 159 40.31 22.68 -0.96
CA LEU A 159 41.66 23.22 -0.90
C LEU A 159 41.66 24.71 -1.30
N GLU A 160 42.47 25.52 -0.60
CA GLU A 160 42.54 26.98 -0.80
C GLU A 160 42.89 27.38 -2.23
N ASP A 161 43.82 26.64 -2.86
CA ASP A 161 44.16 26.79 -4.28
C ASP A 161 43.72 25.54 -5.05
N ARG A 162 43.14 25.72 -6.24
CA ARG A 162 42.74 24.63 -7.13
C ARG A 162 43.88 23.65 -7.43
N ILE A 163 45.13 24.11 -7.51
CA ILE A 163 46.30 23.25 -7.80
C ILE A 163 47.11 22.87 -6.56
N ALA A 164 46.65 23.21 -5.35
CA ALA A 164 47.36 22.84 -4.13
C ALA A 164 47.39 21.32 -3.93
N THR A 165 48.54 20.82 -3.44
CA THR A 165 48.64 19.48 -2.87
C THR A 165 48.25 19.55 -1.40
N GLY A 166 47.21 18.83 -0.99
CA GLY A 166 46.74 18.84 0.39
C GLY A 166 45.59 17.88 0.64
N ILE A 167 45.03 17.93 1.85
CA ILE A 167 43.89 17.12 2.30
C ILE A 167 42.77 18.07 2.74
N ALA A 168 41.58 17.92 2.15
CA ALA A 168 40.36 18.52 2.65
C ALA A 168 39.64 17.52 3.56
N VAL A 169 39.18 17.97 4.73
CA VAL A 169 38.52 17.13 5.74
C VAL A 169 37.19 17.76 6.12
N ALA A 170 36.15 16.93 6.25
CA ALA A 170 34.84 17.36 6.73
C ALA A 170 34.23 16.31 7.66
N THR A 171 33.39 16.76 8.60
CA THR A 171 32.59 15.88 9.46
C THR A 171 31.28 15.55 8.77
N LEU A 172 30.95 14.26 8.67
CA LEU A 172 29.69 13.80 8.06
C LEU A 172 28.64 13.59 9.16
N HIS A 173 27.45 14.15 8.95
CA HIS A 173 26.33 13.97 9.86
C HIS A 173 25.24 13.12 9.18
N LEU A 174 25.41 11.79 9.20
CA LEU A 174 24.47 10.87 8.55
C LEU A 174 23.10 10.82 9.26
N GLU A 175 23.06 11.09 10.56
CA GLU A 175 21.81 11.15 11.35
C GLU A 175 20.91 12.35 10.96
N ARG A 176 21.44 13.34 10.24
CA ARG A 176 20.71 14.54 9.82
C ARG A 176 20.04 14.43 8.44
N LEU A 177 20.25 13.33 7.72
CA LEU A 177 19.65 13.12 6.38
C LEU A 177 18.12 13.01 6.41
N PHE A 178 17.53 12.69 7.57
CA PHE A 178 16.07 12.50 7.70
C PHE A 178 15.29 13.67 8.34
N SER A 179 15.93 14.79 8.71
CA SER A 179 15.27 15.80 9.57
C SER A 179 14.93 17.15 8.91
N VAL A 180 15.07 17.33 7.59
CA VAL A 180 14.83 18.66 6.96
C VAL A 180 13.87 18.68 5.75
N LEU A 181 13.22 17.56 5.40
CA LEU A 181 12.12 17.55 4.41
C LEU A 181 10.71 17.76 5.02
N ALA A 182 10.61 18.51 6.11
CA ALA A 182 9.31 18.93 6.68
C ALA A 182 8.71 20.19 5.98
N ALA A 183 9.19 20.55 4.79
CA ALA A 183 8.52 21.52 3.91
C ALA A 183 8.58 21.01 2.45
N PRO A 184 7.47 21.05 1.70
CA PRO A 184 7.34 20.33 0.43
C PRO A 184 8.15 21.01 -0.68
N ALA A 185 9.09 20.30 -1.28
CA ALA A 185 9.58 20.63 -2.61
C ALA A 185 8.44 20.38 -3.62
N PRO A 186 8.25 21.26 -4.63
CA PRO A 186 7.35 20.95 -5.73
C PRO A 186 7.88 19.72 -6.45
N SER A 187 7.11 18.64 -6.39
CA SER A 187 7.38 17.38 -7.06
C SER A 187 7.72 17.64 -8.52
N SER A 188 8.89 17.16 -8.95
CA SER A 188 9.02 16.75 -10.35
C SER A 188 7.85 15.82 -10.62
N ILE A 189 7.00 16.18 -11.58
CA ILE A 189 5.99 15.25 -12.08
C ILE A 189 6.76 14.22 -12.90
N ALA A 190 7.41 13.27 -12.21
CA ALA A 190 7.32 11.90 -12.66
C ALA A 190 5.83 11.68 -12.91
N ALA A 191 5.45 11.27 -14.11
CA ALA A 191 4.08 10.84 -14.34
C ALA A 191 3.75 9.86 -13.18
N PRO A 192 2.66 10.09 -12.42
CA PRO A 192 2.30 9.17 -11.35
C PRO A 192 2.32 7.76 -11.94
N ALA A 193 2.95 6.82 -11.24
CA ALA A 193 2.93 5.43 -11.67
C ALA A 193 1.49 5.07 -12.04
N PRO A 194 1.24 4.45 -13.20
CA PRO A 194 -0.13 4.24 -13.67
C PRO A 194 -0.92 3.51 -12.58
N GLU A 195 -1.97 4.17 -12.10
CA GLU A 195 -2.86 3.61 -11.09
C GLU A 195 -3.93 2.79 -11.83
N TYR A 196 -3.94 1.48 -11.58
CA TYR A 196 -4.88 0.57 -12.23
C TYR A 196 -6.07 0.28 -11.32
N PHE A 197 -7.27 0.23 -11.89
CA PHE A 197 -8.42 -0.41 -11.27
C PHE A 197 -8.14 -1.90 -11.06
N ILE A 198 -8.72 -2.46 -10.00
CA ILE A 198 -8.73 -3.91 -9.81
C ILE A 198 -9.76 -4.50 -10.77
N THR A 199 -9.33 -5.48 -11.57
CA THR A 199 -10.18 -6.17 -12.55
C THR A 199 -10.17 -7.67 -12.28
N ILE A 200 -11.06 -8.43 -12.92
CA ILE A 200 -11.04 -9.90 -12.85
C ILE A 200 -10.65 -10.47 -14.22
N LYS A 201 -9.63 -11.33 -14.25
CA LYS A 201 -9.23 -12.10 -15.42
C LYS A 201 -9.10 -13.56 -15.04
N ASN A 202 -9.84 -14.44 -15.72
CA ASN A 202 -9.82 -15.89 -15.46
C ASN A 202 -10.05 -16.25 -13.98
N GLY A 203 -10.96 -15.54 -13.30
CA GLY A 203 -11.26 -15.76 -11.88
C GLY A 203 -10.18 -15.27 -10.91
N GLN A 204 -9.23 -14.45 -11.36
CA GLN A 204 -8.17 -13.84 -10.55
C GLN A 204 -8.33 -12.33 -10.54
N PHE A 205 -8.23 -11.69 -9.38
CA PHE A 205 -8.13 -10.23 -9.30
C PHE A 205 -6.79 -9.77 -9.85
N MET A 206 -6.79 -8.70 -10.63
CA MET A 206 -5.63 -8.16 -11.34
C MET A 206 -5.50 -6.67 -11.09
N GLN A 207 -4.31 -6.23 -10.71
CA GLN A 207 -3.90 -4.83 -10.72
C GLN A 207 -3.00 -4.60 -11.93
N GLY A 208 -3.56 -4.01 -12.99
CA GLY A 208 -2.90 -3.96 -14.29
C GLY A 208 -2.67 -5.37 -14.82
N CYS A 209 -1.40 -5.76 -15.01
CA CYS A 209 -1.03 -7.09 -15.50
C CYS A 209 -0.63 -8.06 -14.38
N VAL A 210 -0.72 -7.67 -13.12
CA VAL A 210 -0.21 -8.45 -11.98
C VAL A 210 -1.38 -8.98 -11.15
N PRO A 211 -1.34 -10.23 -10.67
CA PRO A 211 -2.32 -10.72 -9.71
C PRO A 211 -2.38 -9.81 -8.48
N PHE A 212 -3.60 -9.60 -7.96
CA PHE A 212 -3.84 -8.90 -6.71
C PHE A 212 -4.54 -9.86 -5.74
N TYR A 213 -4.06 -9.94 -4.51
CA TYR A 213 -4.65 -10.76 -3.47
C TYR A 213 -4.95 -9.87 -2.25
N PRO A 214 -6.23 -9.58 -1.94
CA PRO A 214 -6.57 -8.78 -0.77
C PRO A 214 -6.12 -9.47 0.52
N ALA A 215 -5.23 -8.80 1.25
CA ALA A 215 -4.85 -9.15 2.60
C ALA A 215 -4.99 -7.89 3.45
N GLY A 216 -5.94 -7.90 4.36
CA GLY A 216 -6.42 -6.63 4.89
C GLY A 216 -7.23 -6.74 6.17
N TRP A 217 -7.94 -5.66 6.46
CA TRP A 217 -8.74 -5.52 7.67
C TRP A 217 -10.04 -4.75 7.39
N ASN A 218 -10.94 -4.79 8.36
CA ASN A 218 -12.12 -3.96 8.42
C ASN A 218 -11.88 -2.79 9.37
N GLN A 219 -12.37 -1.60 9.00
CA GLN A 219 -12.48 -0.47 9.92
C GLN A 219 -13.68 0.40 9.54
N TRP A 220 -14.64 0.47 10.43
CA TRP A 220 -15.93 1.03 10.12
C TRP A 220 -16.08 2.50 10.52
N GLU A 221 -15.34 2.93 11.54
CA GLU A 221 -15.32 4.30 12.08
C GLU A 221 -14.60 5.30 11.16
N THR A 222 -14.06 4.84 10.03
CA THR A 222 -13.06 5.57 9.25
C THR A 222 -13.56 6.92 8.74
N MET A 223 -14.80 6.97 8.25
CA MET A 223 -15.41 8.19 7.73
C MET A 223 -15.60 9.26 8.83
N GLU A 224 -16.10 8.84 9.98
CA GLU A 224 -16.38 9.72 11.12
C GLU A 224 -15.09 10.24 11.75
N ALA A 225 -14.11 9.34 11.95
CA ALA A 225 -12.80 9.69 12.44
C ALA A 225 -12.09 10.65 11.47
N ALA A 226 -12.10 10.36 10.17
CA ALA A 226 -11.50 11.25 9.17
C ALA A 226 -12.17 12.63 9.10
N ALA A 227 -13.47 12.73 9.39
CA ALA A 227 -14.18 14.00 9.48
C ALA A 227 -13.93 14.74 10.82
N GLY A 228 -13.21 14.12 11.76
CA GLY A 228 -12.86 14.74 13.04
C GLY A 228 -13.99 14.71 14.08
N TYR A 229 -14.97 13.83 13.93
CA TYR A 229 -16.02 13.68 14.93
C TYR A 229 -15.43 13.19 16.27
N PRO A 230 -15.77 13.83 17.39
CA PRO A 230 -15.16 13.52 18.70
C PRO A 230 -15.71 12.23 19.34
N TYR A 231 -16.85 11.74 18.85
CA TYR A 231 -17.51 10.54 19.33
C TYR A 231 -17.66 9.59 18.14
N LEU A 232 -17.08 8.40 18.26
CA LEU A 232 -17.14 7.34 17.25
C LEU A 232 -18.05 6.22 17.77
N THR A 233 -19.32 6.55 18.03
CA THR A 233 -20.29 5.65 18.70
C THR A 233 -19.76 5.05 20.01
N GLY A 234 -18.94 5.82 20.75
CA GLY A 234 -18.35 5.38 22.03
C GLY A 234 -16.99 4.69 21.93
N ALA A 235 -16.43 4.48 20.74
CA ALA A 235 -15.01 4.16 20.61
C ALA A 235 -14.16 5.37 21.04
N SER A 236 -12.98 5.12 21.61
CA SER A 236 -12.01 6.17 21.93
C SER A 236 -10.77 6.05 21.06
N LEU A 237 -10.36 7.17 20.46
CA LEU A 237 -9.08 7.28 19.78
C LEU A 237 -7.92 7.14 20.78
N PRO A 238 -6.71 6.77 20.32
CA PRO A 238 -5.49 6.87 21.12
C PRO A 238 -5.32 8.28 21.71
N ALA A 239 -4.70 8.36 22.89
CA ALA A 239 -4.54 9.62 23.61
C ALA A 239 -3.75 10.65 22.79
N ASN A 240 -4.25 11.89 22.76
CA ASN A 240 -3.66 13.01 22.01
C ASN A 240 -3.61 12.82 20.49
N THR A 241 -4.47 11.96 19.93
CA THR A 241 -4.58 11.74 18.48
C THR A 241 -5.90 12.30 17.96
N THR A 242 -5.86 13.11 16.90
CA THR A 242 -7.07 13.52 16.18
C THR A 242 -7.55 12.40 15.25
N GLY A 243 -8.83 12.40 14.88
CA GLY A 243 -9.36 11.38 13.97
C GLY A 243 -8.63 11.31 12.60
N PRO A 244 -8.32 12.42 11.91
CA PRO A 244 -7.53 12.40 10.68
C PRO A 244 -6.10 11.83 10.86
N GLU A 245 -5.45 12.12 12.00
CA GLU A 245 -4.14 11.53 12.34
C GLU A 245 -4.26 10.03 12.58
N PHE A 246 -5.30 9.61 13.31
CA PHE A 246 -5.59 8.20 13.54
C PHE A 246 -5.74 7.44 12.22
N ILE A 247 -6.46 7.98 11.23
CA ILE A 247 -6.64 7.32 9.92
C ILE A 247 -5.32 7.19 9.18
N ARG A 248 -4.51 8.26 9.15
CA ARG A 248 -3.19 8.23 8.53
C ARG A 248 -2.30 7.18 9.19
N ASP A 249 -2.30 7.12 10.51
CA ASP A 249 -1.41 6.25 11.29
C ASP A 249 -1.89 4.79 11.25
N LEU A 250 -3.19 4.53 11.26
CA LEU A 250 -3.79 3.21 11.09
C LEU A 250 -3.43 2.61 9.71
N LEU A 251 -3.61 3.38 8.64
CA LEU A 251 -3.24 2.94 7.29
C LEU A 251 -1.73 2.69 7.18
N ALA A 252 -0.90 3.55 7.78
CA ALA A 252 0.55 3.36 7.80
C ALA A 252 0.95 2.08 8.56
N SER A 253 0.31 1.82 9.69
CA SER A 253 0.54 0.60 10.48
C SER A 253 0.16 -0.65 9.69
N GLY A 254 -0.99 -0.64 9.02
CA GLY A 254 -1.40 -1.74 8.13
C GLY A 254 -0.40 -2.00 7.02
N VAL A 255 0.03 -0.95 6.30
CA VAL A 255 1.01 -1.07 5.22
C VAL A 255 2.37 -1.56 5.72
N SER A 256 2.83 -1.08 6.89
CA SER A 256 4.08 -1.55 7.49
C SER A 256 4.08 -3.05 7.80
N SER A 257 2.88 -3.63 7.93
CA SER A 257 2.65 -5.06 8.19
C SER A 257 2.30 -5.85 6.93
N GLY A 258 2.41 -5.21 5.76
CA GLY A 258 2.13 -5.80 4.45
C GLY A 258 0.65 -5.82 4.06
N LEU A 259 -0.26 -5.27 4.85
CA LEU A 259 -1.68 -5.21 4.49
C LEU A 259 -1.90 -4.23 3.34
N ASN A 260 -2.77 -4.60 2.40
CA ASN A 260 -2.95 -3.89 1.14
C ASN A 260 -4.40 -3.49 0.84
N THR A 261 -5.36 -3.97 1.65
CA THR A 261 -6.79 -3.74 1.44
C THR A 261 -7.45 -3.36 2.76
N LEU A 262 -8.35 -2.38 2.71
CA LEU A 262 -9.20 -1.98 3.82
C LEU A 262 -10.65 -2.07 3.36
N ARG A 263 -11.50 -2.77 4.12
CA ARG A 263 -12.94 -2.61 4.00
C ARG A 263 -13.44 -1.55 4.96
N ALA A 264 -14.15 -0.57 4.42
CA ALA A 264 -14.66 0.59 5.12
C ALA A 264 -16.10 0.88 4.71
N TRP A 265 -16.75 1.77 5.45
CA TRP A 265 -18.11 2.20 5.19
C TRP A 265 -18.12 3.54 4.47
N ALA A 266 -18.93 3.63 3.40
CA ALA A 266 -19.19 4.88 2.69
C ALA A 266 -20.35 5.69 3.32
N TYR A 267 -20.85 5.21 4.46
CA TYR A 267 -21.90 5.81 5.29
C TYR A 267 -21.38 5.89 6.75
N SER A 268 -22.09 6.65 7.59
CA SER A 268 -21.77 6.81 9.01
C SER A 268 -22.76 6.04 9.89
N VAL A 269 -22.35 5.72 11.12
CA VAL A 269 -23.15 4.98 12.10
C VAL A 269 -23.67 5.88 13.20
N ASP A 270 -22.86 6.86 13.62
CA ASP A 270 -23.26 7.82 14.61
C ASP A 270 -24.33 8.76 14.00
N PRO A 271 -25.52 8.87 14.60
CA PRO A 271 -26.54 9.80 14.14
C PRO A 271 -26.08 11.26 14.06
N ALA A 272 -25.11 11.67 14.90
CA ALA A 272 -24.52 13.01 14.85
C ALA A 272 -23.62 13.23 13.63
N ALA A 273 -23.09 12.15 13.06
CA ALA A 273 -22.27 12.15 11.85
C ALA A 273 -23.03 11.69 10.60
N ALA A 274 -24.35 11.45 10.70
CA ALA A 274 -25.22 10.95 9.64
C ALA A 274 -24.90 11.57 8.26
N VAL A 275 -24.33 10.76 7.35
CA VAL A 275 -24.00 11.19 5.98
C VAL A 275 -25.23 11.65 5.22
N GLN A 276 -26.35 10.95 5.41
CA GLN A 276 -27.64 11.30 4.83
C GLN A 276 -28.64 11.53 5.95
N THR A 277 -29.07 12.78 6.13
CA THR A 277 -29.98 13.19 7.22
C THR A 277 -31.45 13.15 6.81
N ALA A 278 -31.71 13.23 5.50
CA ALA A 278 -33.00 13.02 4.86
C ALA A 278 -32.79 12.59 3.40
N PRO A 279 -33.81 12.06 2.70
CA PRO A 279 -33.68 11.71 1.29
C PRO A 279 -33.16 12.88 0.44
N GLY A 280 -32.02 12.69 -0.22
CA GLY A 280 -31.33 13.72 -1.02
C GLY A 280 -30.65 14.85 -0.23
N VAL A 281 -30.60 14.80 1.09
CA VAL A 281 -29.93 15.80 1.95
C VAL A 281 -28.72 15.16 2.62
N TYR A 282 -27.55 15.74 2.38
CA TYR A 282 -26.27 15.15 2.77
C TYR A 282 -25.46 16.06 3.68
N ASN A 283 -24.74 15.45 4.61
CA ASN A 283 -23.79 16.10 5.49
C ASN A 283 -22.42 16.16 4.82
N GLU A 284 -22.00 17.37 4.46
CA GLU A 284 -20.74 17.58 3.74
C GLU A 284 -19.50 17.29 4.60
N ASP A 285 -19.55 17.52 5.91
CA ASP A 285 -18.40 17.27 6.79
C ASP A 285 -18.12 15.76 6.88
N ALA A 286 -19.17 14.94 7.01
CA ALA A 286 -19.05 13.49 6.98
C ALA A 286 -18.53 12.99 5.62
N LEU A 287 -19.05 13.53 4.52
CA LEU A 287 -18.58 13.19 3.17
C LEU A 287 -17.11 13.58 2.94
N PHE A 288 -16.66 14.70 3.51
CA PHE A 288 -15.25 15.09 3.48
C PHE A 288 -14.35 14.10 4.24
N GLY A 289 -14.86 13.44 5.27
CA GLY A 289 -14.15 12.33 5.93
C GLY A 289 -13.83 11.18 4.96
N LEU A 290 -14.77 10.81 4.10
CA LEU A 290 -14.52 9.79 3.07
C LEU A 290 -13.57 10.29 1.97
N ASP A 291 -13.60 11.58 1.62
CA ASP A 291 -12.60 12.17 0.71
C ASP A 291 -11.18 12.00 1.28
N TYR A 292 -11.02 12.29 2.57
CA TYR A 292 -9.76 12.18 3.29
C TYR A 292 -9.28 10.74 3.38
N LEU A 293 -10.17 9.79 3.72
CA LEU A 293 -9.84 8.37 3.75
C LEU A 293 -9.32 7.88 2.39
N LEU A 294 -10.02 8.22 1.30
CA LEU A 294 -9.61 7.84 -0.06
C LEU A 294 -8.26 8.45 -0.43
N ASP A 295 -8.04 9.74 -0.16
CA ASP A 295 -6.77 10.37 -0.50
C ASP A 295 -5.59 9.83 0.34
N GLU A 296 -5.79 9.53 1.63
CA GLU A 296 -4.77 8.89 2.47
C GLU A 296 -4.50 7.43 2.08
N ALA A 297 -5.54 6.66 1.74
CA ALA A 297 -5.37 5.29 1.25
C ALA A 297 -4.58 5.28 -0.06
N ARG A 298 -4.89 6.20 -0.99
CA ARG A 298 -4.16 6.39 -2.25
C ARG A 298 -2.68 6.64 -2.02
N LYS A 299 -2.34 7.61 -1.16
CA LYS A 299 -0.94 7.98 -0.82
C LYS A 299 -0.13 6.79 -0.29
N LYS A 300 -0.79 5.79 0.29
CA LYS A 300 -0.16 4.62 0.89
C LYS A 300 -0.33 3.33 0.06
N GLY A 301 -1.01 3.40 -1.09
CA GLY A 301 -1.27 2.24 -1.95
C GLY A 301 -2.23 1.22 -1.35
N VAL A 302 -3.09 1.62 -0.40
CA VAL A 302 -4.14 0.76 0.18
C VAL A 302 -5.38 0.82 -0.71
N ARG A 303 -5.96 -0.34 -1.02
CA ARG A 303 -7.21 -0.44 -1.80
C ARG A 303 -8.43 -0.49 -0.88
N LEU A 304 -9.52 0.19 -1.25
CA LEU A 304 -10.73 0.25 -0.42
C LEU A 304 -11.89 -0.60 -0.97
N ILE A 305 -12.48 -1.45 -0.14
CA ILE A 305 -13.82 -2.00 -0.37
C ILE A 305 -14.81 -1.14 0.40
N LEU A 306 -15.75 -0.50 -0.28
CA LEU A 306 -16.65 0.48 0.32
C LEU A 306 -18.09 -0.03 0.39
N ALA A 307 -18.61 -0.27 1.60
CA ALA A 307 -20.01 -0.62 1.81
C ALA A 307 -20.90 0.62 1.81
N PHE A 308 -21.95 0.64 0.97
CA PHE A 308 -22.88 1.78 0.92
C PHE A 308 -23.79 1.88 2.15
N THR A 309 -24.07 0.77 2.81
CA THR A 309 -24.98 0.72 3.96
C THR A 309 -24.72 -0.53 4.79
N SER A 310 -25.41 -0.68 5.90
CA SER A 310 -25.41 -1.87 6.74
C SER A 310 -26.81 -2.19 7.23
N ASN A 311 -27.07 -3.49 7.38
CA ASN A 311 -28.31 -3.99 7.94
C ASN A 311 -28.53 -3.58 9.41
N TRP A 312 -27.44 -3.28 10.14
CA TRP A 312 -27.47 -3.17 11.59
C TRP A 312 -27.55 -1.74 12.13
N THR A 313 -27.37 -0.73 11.29
CA THR A 313 -27.20 0.64 11.77
C THR A 313 -28.52 1.39 11.87
N PRO A 314 -28.68 2.23 12.91
CA PRO A 314 -29.92 2.98 13.11
C PRO A 314 -30.11 4.11 12.09
N VAL A 315 -29.01 4.61 11.53
CA VAL A 315 -28.96 5.61 10.45
C VAL A 315 -28.28 5.03 9.23
N GLY A 316 -28.71 5.46 8.05
CA GLY A 316 -28.21 4.97 6.76
C GLY A 316 -28.57 3.53 6.42
N GLY A 317 -29.18 2.76 7.34
CA GLY A 317 -29.56 1.35 7.18
C GLY A 317 -30.96 1.12 6.62
N PRO A 318 -31.33 -0.15 6.33
CA PRO A 318 -32.62 -0.55 5.75
C PRO A 318 -33.85 0.05 6.44
N GLN A 319 -33.88 0.05 7.77
CA GLN A 319 -35.02 0.54 8.55
C GLN A 319 -35.27 2.04 8.34
N GLU A 320 -34.21 2.84 8.17
CA GLU A 320 -34.35 4.27 7.94
C GLU A 320 -34.94 4.58 6.56
N TYR A 321 -34.48 3.88 5.53
CA TYR A 321 -35.04 4.00 4.18
C TYR A 321 -36.50 3.53 4.11
N ALA A 322 -36.84 2.42 4.79
CA ALA A 322 -38.22 1.97 4.90
C ALA A 322 -39.11 3.03 5.59
N ARG A 323 -38.61 3.65 6.65
CA ARG A 323 -39.28 4.76 7.35
C ARG A 323 -39.49 5.97 6.45
N TRP A 324 -38.46 6.44 5.73
CA TRP A 324 -38.60 7.56 4.79
C TRP A 324 -39.58 7.27 3.65
N ALA A 325 -39.67 6.02 3.22
CA ALA A 325 -40.62 5.57 2.21
C ALA A 325 -42.03 5.31 2.74
N ASN A 326 -42.27 5.44 4.05
CA ASN A 326 -43.50 5.02 4.71
C ASN A 326 -43.88 3.57 4.35
N ALA A 327 -42.89 2.69 4.38
CA ALA A 327 -42.98 1.27 4.04
C ALA A 327 -42.88 0.37 5.28
N ASP A 328 -43.12 -0.92 5.08
CA ASP A 328 -42.95 -1.95 6.11
C ASP A 328 -41.48 -1.97 6.61
N PRO A 329 -41.22 -1.93 7.92
CA PRO A 329 -39.85 -1.81 8.46
C PRO A 329 -39.00 -3.07 8.27
N ASP A 330 -39.62 -4.24 8.09
CA ASP A 330 -38.91 -5.51 7.99
C ASP A 330 -38.57 -5.88 6.53
N THR A 331 -39.38 -5.42 5.57
CA THR A 331 -39.26 -5.81 4.15
C THR A 331 -39.08 -4.62 3.22
N GLY A 332 -39.50 -3.43 3.63
CA GLY A 332 -39.70 -2.26 2.78
C GLY A 332 -38.44 -1.81 2.05
N PHE A 333 -37.26 -1.90 2.67
CA PHE A 333 -36.00 -1.54 2.00
C PHE A 333 -35.76 -2.36 0.73
N PHE A 334 -36.07 -3.65 0.78
CA PHE A 334 -35.80 -4.58 -0.31
C PHE A 334 -36.89 -4.56 -1.39
N VAL A 335 -38.15 -4.29 -1.02
CA VAL A 335 -39.29 -4.42 -1.95
C VAL A 335 -39.93 -3.10 -2.37
N ASN A 336 -39.88 -2.06 -1.52
CA ASN A 336 -40.60 -0.81 -1.77
C ASN A 336 -39.88 0.03 -2.84
N PRO A 337 -40.54 0.43 -3.95
CA PRO A 337 -39.92 1.20 -5.00
C PRO A 337 -39.35 2.56 -4.55
N SER A 338 -40.01 3.24 -3.59
CA SER A 338 -39.54 4.53 -3.08
C SER A 338 -38.30 4.38 -2.21
N ALA A 339 -38.23 3.36 -1.35
CA ALA A 339 -37.03 3.06 -0.56
C ALA A 339 -35.83 2.75 -1.48
N LYS A 340 -36.05 1.87 -2.48
CA LYS A 340 -35.05 1.54 -3.50
C LYS A 340 -34.58 2.77 -4.29
N ALA A 341 -35.50 3.65 -4.68
CA ALA A 341 -35.16 4.88 -5.40
C ALA A 341 -34.31 5.84 -4.55
N MET A 342 -34.63 6.00 -3.27
CA MET A 342 -33.83 6.83 -2.36
C MET A 342 -32.42 6.27 -2.17
N PHE A 343 -32.28 4.94 -2.03
CA PHE A 343 -30.98 4.30 -1.92
C PHE A 343 -30.15 4.42 -3.21
N LYS A 344 -30.79 4.23 -4.38
CA LYS A 344 -30.17 4.50 -5.69
C LYS A 344 -29.68 5.94 -5.83
N ASN A 345 -30.46 6.92 -5.36
CA ASN A 345 -30.02 8.32 -5.36
C ASN A 345 -28.79 8.55 -4.48
N TYR A 346 -28.71 7.88 -3.33
CA TYR A 346 -27.54 7.93 -2.46
C TYR A 346 -26.30 7.27 -3.11
N ILE A 347 -26.44 6.07 -3.68
CA ILE A 347 -25.39 5.41 -4.48
C ILE A 347 -24.89 6.35 -5.58
N GLN A 348 -25.80 6.93 -6.35
CA GLN A 348 -25.45 7.85 -7.42
C GLN A 348 -24.68 9.05 -6.90
N MET A 349 -25.09 9.63 -5.78
CA MET A 349 -24.37 10.75 -5.15
C MET A 349 -22.95 10.35 -4.76
N ILE A 350 -22.76 9.20 -4.09
CA ILE A 350 -21.42 8.73 -3.69
C ILE A 350 -20.54 8.52 -4.92
N LEU A 351 -21.03 7.81 -5.95
CA LEU A 351 -20.25 7.53 -7.16
C LEU A 351 -19.91 8.80 -7.95
N GLN A 352 -20.83 9.77 -7.99
CA GLN A 352 -20.63 11.03 -8.70
C GLN A 352 -19.87 12.08 -7.89
N ARG A 353 -19.63 11.84 -6.59
CA ARG A 353 -18.86 12.75 -5.73
C ARG A 353 -17.47 12.95 -6.32
N VAL A 354 -17.04 14.22 -6.33
CA VAL A 354 -15.67 14.60 -6.66
C VAL A 354 -14.95 14.86 -5.35
N ASN A 355 -13.92 14.09 -5.10
CA ASN A 355 -13.07 14.20 -3.92
C ASN A 355 -12.50 15.62 -3.83
N LYS A 356 -12.74 16.33 -2.72
CA LYS A 356 -12.33 17.74 -2.58
C LYS A 356 -10.83 17.93 -2.38
N LEU A 357 -10.08 16.89 -2.02
CA LEU A 357 -8.65 16.95 -1.78
C LEU A 357 -7.85 16.73 -3.07
N ASN A 358 -8.30 15.82 -3.93
CA ASN A 358 -7.55 15.41 -5.12
C ASN A 358 -8.29 15.56 -6.46
N GLY A 359 -9.56 15.97 -6.43
CA GLY A 359 -10.35 16.26 -7.63
C GLY A 359 -10.85 15.05 -8.41
N ARG A 360 -10.66 13.81 -7.91
CA ARG A 360 -11.13 12.60 -8.59
C ARG A 360 -12.60 12.37 -8.32
N ARG A 361 -13.34 11.99 -9.37
CA ARG A 361 -14.65 11.40 -9.17
C ARG A 361 -14.49 10.01 -8.56
N TYR A 362 -15.31 9.64 -7.59
CA TYR A 362 -15.19 8.33 -6.94
C TYR A 362 -15.32 7.18 -7.94
N SER A 363 -16.23 7.26 -8.91
CA SER A 363 -16.35 6.25 -9.99
C SER A 363 -15.14 6.19 -10.94
N GLU A 364 -14.18 7.10 -10.79
CA GLU A 364 -12.95 7.20 -11.58
C GLU A 364 -11.69 7.05 -10.70
N ASP A 365 -11.84 6.75 -9.39
CA ASP A 365 -10.71 6.66 -8.46
C ASP A 365 -10.28 5.21 -8.25
N PRO A 366 -9.18 4.75 -8.86
CA PRO A 366 -8.72 3.36 -8.75
C PRO A 366 -8.32 2.96 -7.33
N THR A 367 -8.21 3.91 -6.39
CA THR A 367 -8.04 3.61 -4.95
C THR A 367 -9.14 2.69 -4.43
N ILE A 368 -10.36 2.82 -4.97
CA ILE A 368 -11.45 1.91 -4.66
C ILE A 368 -11.19 0.58 -5.37
N PHE A 369 -11.10 -0.50 -4.59
CA PHE A 369 -11.13 -1.86 -5.09
C PHE A 369 -12.52 -2.15 -5.65
N ALA A 370 -13.51 -2.09 -4.76
CA ALA A 370 -14.85 -2.59 -5.01
C ALA A 370 -15.90 -1.82 -4.23
N LEU A 371 -17.12 -1.88 -4.75
CA LEU A 371 -18.33 -1.36 -4.15
C LEU A 371 -19.09 -2.53 -3.53
N ASN A 372 -19.39 -2.42 -2.24
CA ASN A 372 -20.12 -3.40 -1.47
C ASN A 372 -21.54 -2.84 -1.24
N LEU A 373 -22.57 -3.58 -1.69
CA LEU A 373 -23.94 -3.06 -1.72
C LEU A 373 -24.48 -2.79 -0.33
N ILE A 374 -24.29 -3.73 0.60
CA ILE A 374 -24.83 -3.68 1.95
C ILE A 374 -24.08 -4.66 2.84
N ASN A 375 -23.63 -4.20 4.01
CA ASN A 375 -23.13 -5.09 5.04
C ASN A 375 -24.26 -5.97 5.62
N GLU A 376 -24.11 -7.28 5.49
CA GLU A 376 -24.91 -8.34 6.10
C GLU A 376 -26.43 -8.19 5.89
N PRO A 377 -26.94 -8.12 4.63
CA PRO A 377 -28.36 -7.90 4.37
C PRO A 377 -29.18 -9.04 4.96
N ARG A 378 -30.18 -8.73 5.81
CA ARG A 378 -31.14 -9.68 6.35
C ARG A 378 -32.55 -9.26 5.97
N CYS A 379 -33.37 -10.23 5.57
CA CYS A 379 -34.80 -10.01 5.42
C CYS A 379 -35.59 -11.27 5.79
N ALA A 380 -35.68 -11.56 7.10
CA ALA A 380 -36.33 -12.77 7.59
C ALA A 380 -37.83 -12.86 7.27
N LYS A 381 -38.48 -11.73 6.99
CA LYS A 381 -39.90 -11.66 6.58
C LYS A 381 -40.09 -11.57 5.08
N CYS A 382 -39.02 -11.54 4.29
CA CYS A 382 -39.12 -11.53 2.84
C CYS A 382 -39.38 -12.94 2.29
N PRO A 383 -40.11 -13.06 1.17
CA PRO A 383 -40.12 -14.29 0.38
C PRO A 383 -38.69 -14.67 -0.08
N PRO A 384 -38.37 -15.98 -0.22
CA PRO A 384 -37.09 -16.42 -0.76
C PRO A 384 -36.76 -15.76 -2.11
N GLY A 385 -35.49 -15.40 -2.31
CA GLY A 385 -35.02 -14.73 -3.53
C GLY A 385 -35.25 -13.22 -3.57
N THR A 386 -35.83 -12.62 -2.52
CA THR A 386 -36.00 -11.16 -2.47
C THR A 386 -34.66 -10.43 -2.41
N ILE A 387 -33.69 -10.92 -1.61
CA ILE A 387 -32.34 -10.35 -1.57
C ILE A 387 -31.67 -10.49 -2.93
N ALA A 388 -31.66 -11.69 -3.54
CA ALA A 388 -31.12 -11.89 -4.89
C ALA A 388 -31.70 -10.92 -5.94
N SER A 389 -33.03 -10.72 -5.95
CA SER A 389 -33.66 -9.78 -6.87
C SER A 389 -33.28 -8.32 -6.58
N TRP A 390 -33.15 -7.95 -5.32
CA TRP A 390 -32.71 -6.61 -4.92
C TRP A 390 -31.24 -6.38 -5.30
N THR A 391 -30.39 -7.37 -5.05
CA THR A 391 -28.97 -7.36 -5.38
C THR A 391 -28.75 -7.19 -6.88
N ASP A 392 -29.46 -7.95 -7.72
CA ASP A 392 -29.38 -7.80 -9.18
C ASP A 392 -29.78 -6.39 -9.64
N GLU A 393 -30.86 -5.85 -9.06
CA GLU A 393 -31.34 -4.50 -9.37
C GLU A 393 -30.35 -3.40 -8.94
N MET A 394 -29.78 -3.49 -7.74
CA MET A 394 -28.84 -2.50 -7.22
C MET A 394 -27.48 -2.60 -7.89
N ALA A 395 -26.95 -3.82 -8.07
CA ALA A 395 -25.70 -4.04 -8.78
C ALA A 395 -25.80 -3.58 -10.24
N GLY A 396 -26.90 -3.89 -10.93
CA GLY A 396 -27.15 -3.42 -12.29
C GLY A 396 -27.20 -1.89 -12.37
N PHE A 397 -27.81 -1.23 -11.38
CA PHE A 397 -27.80 0.23 -11.30
C PHE A 397 -26.40 0.80 -11.07
N VAL A 398 -25.62 0.24 -10.12
CA VAL A 398 -24.22 0.61 -9.89
C VAL A 398 -23.41 0.48 -11.18
N LYS A 399 -23.48 -0.69 -11.85
CA LYS A 399 -22.76 -0.94 -13.10
C LYS A 399 -23.17 -0.02 -14.26
N GLY A 400 -24.41 0.48 -14.24
CA GLY A 400 -24.87 1.48 -15.20
C GLY A 400 -24.25 2.87 -14.99
N LEU A 401 -23.80 3.18 -13.77
CA LEU A 401 -23.15 4.44 -13.41
C LEU A 401 -21.61 4.33 -13.40
N ASP A 402 -21.09 3.15 -13.07
CA ASP A 402 -19.67 2.89 -12.86
C ASP A 402 -19.27 1.58 -13.54
N ALA A 403 -18.53 1.72 -14.65
CA ALA A 403 -18.01 0.59 -15.41
C ALA A 403 -16.59 0.16 -14.96
N ASN A 404 -15.98 0.88 -14.02
CA ASN A 404 -14.59 0.68 -13.61
C ASN A 404 -14.48 -0.24 -12.40
N HIS A 405 -15.30 -0.04 -11.38
CA HIS A 405 -15.20 -0.77 -10.12
C HIS A 405 -15.88 -2.12 -10.14
N LEU A 406 -15.33 -3.04 -9.35
CA LEU A 406 -15.97 -4.32 -9.05
C LEU A 406 -17.11 -4.11 -8.03
N VAL A 407 -18.11 -4.98 -8.05
CA VAL A 407 -19.28 -4.94 -7.20
C VAL A 407 -19.48 -6.29 -6.51
N THR A 408 -19.78 -6.25 -5.22
CA THR A 408 -20.14 -7.41 -4.40
C THR A 408 -21.33 -7.11 -3.49
N VAL A 409 -21.85 -8.15 -2.83
CA VAL A 409 -23.03 -8.03 -1.96
C VAL A 409 -22.65 -7.48 -0.60
N GLY A 410 -21.76 -8.18 0.12
CA GLY A 410 -21.40 -7.88 1.52
C GLY A 410 -22.10 -8.73 2.57
N GLU A 411 -22.57 -9.92 2.19
CA GLU A 411 -23.37 -10.79 3.05
C GLU A 411 -22.55 -11.69 4.00
N ASP A 412 -23.22 -12.21 5.03
CA ASP A 412 -22.65 -13.22 5.90
C ASP A 412 -22.27 -14.50 5.13
N GLY A 413 -23.05 -14.82 4.08
CA GLY A 413 -22.87 -15.98 3.22
C GLY A 413 -23.81 -17.15 3.55
N PHE A 414 -24.97 -16.87 4.14
CA PHE A 414 -25.90 -17.96 4.48
C PHE A 414 -26.45 -18.63 3.22
N PHE A 415 -26.44 -19.96 3.21
CA PHE A 415 -26.98 -20.73 2.11
C PHE A 415 -28.51 -20.81 2.18
N GLY A 416 -29.17 -20.73 1.02
CA GLY A 416 -30.59 -21.00 0.90
C GLY A 416 -30.92 -22.49 1.08
N ALA A 417 -32.12 -22.89 0.63
CA ALA A 417 -32.51 -24.30 0.63
C ALA A 417 -31.69 -25.10 -0.40
N GLY A 418 -31.05 -26.18 0.03
CA GLY A 418 -30.28 -27.06 -0.87
C GLY A 418 -29.15 -27.82 -0.17
N ASP A 419 -28.23 -28.36 -0.97
CA ASP A 419 -27.14 -29.23 -0.50
C ASP A 419 -26.15 -28.54 0.44
N PHE A 420 -26.02 -27.22 0.32
CA PHE A 420 -25.14 -26.41 1.16
C PHE A 420 -25.80 -25.96 2.47
N ALA A 421 -27.12 -26.07 2.61
CA ALA A 421 -27.85 -25.61 3.81
C ALA A 421 -27.35 -26.26 5.12
N LYS A 422 -26.80 -27.48 5.02
CA LYS A 422 -26.21 -28.21 6.15
C LYS A 422 -24.98 -27.53 6.76
N TYR A 423 -24.33 -26.62 6.03
CA TYR A 423 -23.16 -25.88 6.51
C TYR A 423 -23.54 -24.58 7.23
N ASN A 424 -24.81 -24.16 7.17
CA ASN A 424 -25.25 -22.96 7.87
C ASN A 424 -25.12 -23.12 9.40
N PRO A 425 -24.83 -22.02 10.12
CA PRO A 425 -24.92 -22.04 11.56
C PRO A 425 -26.35 -22.37 12.00
N GLY A 426 -26.45 -23.09 13.12
CA GLY A 426 -27.72 -23.56 13.64
C GLY A 426 -28.37 -24.70 12.86
N ALA A 427 -27.74 -25.32 11.86
CA ALA A 427 -28.22 -26.57 11.27
C ALA A 427 -28.26 -27.70 12.33
N PRO A 428 -29.32 -28.53 12.39
CA PRO A 428 -30.50 -28.58 11.51
C PRO A 428 -31.67 -27.64 11.90
N GLY A 429 -31.49 -26.76 12.88
CA GLY A 429 -32.47 -25.76 13.34
C GLY A 429 -32.68 -24.54 12.42
N ASN A 430 -31.94 -24.46 11.30
CA ASN A 430 -32.18 -23.63 10.11
C ASN A 430 -32.40 -22.11 10.32
N TRP A 431 -32.11 -21.52 11.49
CA TRP A 431 -32.36 -20.09 11.72
C TRP A 431 -31.67 -19.22 10.66
N ALA A 432 -30.40 -19.51 10.31
CA ALA A 432 -29.65 -18.75 9.32
C ALA A 432 -30.27 -18.81 7.92
N GLN A 433 -30.89 -19.93 7.56
CA GLN A 433 -31.62 -20.05 6.28
C GLN A 433 -32.89 -19.19 6.27
N LEU A 434 -33.48 -18.89 7.43
CA LEU A 434 -34.68 -18.07 7.54
C LEU A 434 -34.39 -16.57 7.49
N GLU A 435 -33.13 -16.16 7.40
CA GLU A 435 -32.71 -14.77 7.40
C GLU A 435 -32.79 -14.10 6.02
N GLY A 436 -33.22 -14.86 5.00
CA GLY A 436 -33.51 -14.36 3.64
C GLY A 436 -32.34 -14.38 2.67
N GLN A 437 -31.11 -14.61 3.14
CA GLN A 437 -29.92 -14.81 2.32
C GLN A 437 -29.94 -16.16 1.59
N ASP A 438 -29.39 -16.18 0.40
CA ASP A 438 -29.03 -17.38 -0.34
C ASP A 438 -27.76 -17.11 -1.15
N PHE A 439 -26.60 -17.42 -0.55
CA PHE A 439 -25.27 -17.11 -1.11
C PHE A 439 -25.12 -17.43 -2.60
N LEU A 440 -25.68 -18.55 -3.09
CA LEU A 440 -25.60 -18.90 -4.49
C LEU A 440 -26.50 -18.02 -5.37
N ALA A 441 -27.73 -17.73 -4.93
CA ALA A 441 -28.66 -16.89 -5.68
C ALA A 441 -28.26 -15.42 -5.64
N ASP A 442 -27.86 -14.92 -4.47
CA ASP A 442 -27.49 -13.53 -4.23
C ASP A 442 -26.24 -13.15 -5.04
N HIS A 443 -25.30 -14.07 -5.21
CA HIS A 443 -24.12 -13.89 -6.05
C HIS A 443 -24.27 -14.39 -7.50
N ALA A 444 -25.44 -14.88 -7.93
CA ALA A 444 -25.62 -15.37 -9.31
C ALA A 444 -25.71 -14.26 -10.37
N SER A 445 -26.11 -13.04 -9.96
CA SER A 445 -26.27 -11.89 -10.87
C SER A 445 -25.00 -11.65 -11.70
N VAL A 446 -25.16 -11.33 -12.99
CA VAL A 446 -24.04 -10.95 -13.86
C VAL A 446 -23.42 -9.60 -13.48
N HIS A 447 -24.11 -8.82 -12.64
CA HIS A 447 -23.64 -7.51 -12.17
C HIS A 447 -22.82 -7.58 -10.88
N ILE A 448 -22.78 -8.74 -10.24
CA ILE A 448 -21.88 -9.06 -9.11
C ILE A 448 -20.61 -9.69 -9.66
N ASP A 449 -19.44 -9.10 -9.41
CA ASP A 449 -18.19 -9.58 -10.00
C ASP A 449 -17.52 -10.67 -9.17
N PHE A 450 -17.64 -10.59 -7.85
CA PHE A 450 -17.04 -11.53 -6.90
C PHE A 450 -17.95 -11.74 -5.69
N ALA A 451 -17.73 -12.84 -4.99
CA ALA A 451 -18.48 -13.18 -3.79
C ALA A 451 -17.76 -12.82 -2.50
N THR A 452 -18.53 -12.55 -1.46
CA THR A 452 -18.01 -12.37 -0.10
C THR A 452 -18.84 -13.16 0.90
N PHE A 453 -18.19 -13.56 1.98
CA PHE A 453 -18.82 -14.22 3.12
C PHE A 453 -18.05 -13.88 4.40
N HIS A 454 -18.73 -13.98 5.53
CA HIS A 454 -18.20 -13.66 6.85
C HIS A 454 -18.05 -14.94 7.69
N ALA A 455 -17.33 -14.90 8.80
CA ALA A 455 -17.22 -16.03 9.73
C ALA A 455 -17.27 -15.58 11.19
N TRP A 456 -18.48 -15.64 11.77
CA TRP A 456 -18.77 -15.19 13.14
C TRP A 456 -19.14 -16.33 14.08
N VAL A 457 -18.21 -17.27 14.25
CA VAL A 457 -18.43 -18.53 14.98
C VAL A 457 -18.95 -18.33 16.40
N ASP A 458 -18.57 -17.24 17.07
CA ASP A 458 -19.03 -16.93 18.42
C ASP A 458 -20.45 -16.32 18.43
N ASN A 459 -20.74 -15.34 17.56
CA ASN A 459 -22.09 -14.76 17.43
C ASN A 459 -23.12 -15.83 17.07
N TRP A 460 -22.72 -16.76 16.21
CA TRP A 460 -23.56 -17.86 15.76
C TRP A 460 -23.63 -19.03 16.76
N GLN A 461 -22.96 -18.92 17.92
CA GLN A 461 -22.95 -19.89 19.00
C GLN A 461 -22.44 -21.28 18.56
N VAL A 462 -21.50 -21.31 17.62
CA VAL A 462 -20.83 -22.51 17.12
C VAL A 462 -19.30 -22.33 17.08
N PRO A 463 -18.63 -22.01 18.22
CA PRO A 463 -17.22 -21.66 18.26
C PRO A 463 -16.30 -22.89 18.15
N THR A 464 -16.41 -23.65 17.06
CA THR A 464 -15.60 -24.85 16.80
C THR A 464 -14.78 -24.69 15.52
N LEU A 465 -13.56 -25.24 15.52
CA LEU A 465 -12.70 -25.23 14.33
C LEU A 465 -13.29 -26.06 13.19
N ASP A 466 -13.98 -27.16 13.50
CA ASP A 466 -14.59 -28.01 12.49
C ASP A 466 -15.68 -27.25 11.74
N PHE A 467 -16.52 -26.49 12.45
CA PHE A 467 -17.49 -25.60 11.81
C PHE A 467 -16.80 -24.54 10.94
N GLN A 468 -15.77 -23.85 11.44
CA GLN A 468 -15.06 -22.83 10.65
C GLN A 468 -14.44 -23.40 9.36
N ARG A 469 -13.86 -24.60 9.43
CA ARG A 469 -13.27 -25.29 8.27
C ARG A 469 -14.34 -25.71 7.26
N ASP A 470 -15.43 -26.29 7.73
CA ASP A 470 -16.55 -26.68 6.88
C ASP A 470 -17.22 -25.44 6.25
N TRP A 471 -17.32 -24.35 7.01
CA TRP A 471 -17.83 -23.07 6.53
C TRP A 471 -16.98 -22.47 5.41
N ILE A 472 -15.67 -22.29 5.63
CA ILE A 472 -14.77 -21.73 4.60
C ILE A 472 -14.69 -22.65 3.38
N SER A 473 -14.58 -23.98 3.59
CA SER A 473 -14.46 -24.93 2.48
C SER A 473 -15.75 -25.06 1.65
N SER A 474 -16.93 -24.96 2.28
CA SER A 474 -18.21 -24.96 1.57
C SER A 474 -18.39 -23.71 0.70
N HIS A 475 -17.95 -22.53 1.18
CA HIS A 475 -17.94 -21.30 0.38
C HIS A 475 -16.96 -21.36 -0.80
N VAL A 476 -15.79 -21.96 -0.59
CA VAL A 476 -14.85 -22.28 -1.68
C VAL A 476 -15.51 -23.18 -2.73
N ALA A 477 -16.29 -24.18 -2.31
CA ALA A 477 -17.02 -25.05 -3.24
C ALA A 477 -18.15 -24.31 -3.98
N ALA A 478 -18.92 -23.49 -3.28
CA ALA A 478 -19.98 -22.66 -3.87
C ALA A 478 -19.42 -21.64 -4.88
N ALA A 479 -18.30 -20.98 -4.56
CA ALA A 479 -17.62 -20.06 -5.47
C ALA A 479 -17.18 -20.72 -6.79
N LYS A 480 -16.81 -22.01 -6.76
CA LYS A 480 -16.52 -22.78 -8.00
C LYS A 480 -17.75 -22.97 -8.88
N ILE A 481 -18.93 -23.13 -8.28
CA ILE A 481 -20.21 -23.22 -9.00
C ILE A 481 -20.51 -21.88 -9.66
N LEU A 482 -20.34 -20.78 -8.92
CA LEU A 482 -20.54 -19.41 -9.40
C LEU A 482 -19.52 -18.99 -10.47
N LYS A 483 -18.33 -19.62 -10.49
CA LYS A 483 -17.17 -19.24 -11.31
C LYS A 483 -16.71 -17.82 -11.03
N LYS A 484 -16.80 -17.40 -9.77
CA LYS A 484 -16.39 -16.09 -9.30
C LYS A 484 -15.32 -16.24 -8.21
N PRO A 485 -14.35 -15.31 -8.11
CA PRO A 485 -13.49 -15.26 -6.95
C PRO A 485 -14.33 -14.96 -5.70
N VAL A 486 -13.84 -15.40 -4.54
CA VAL A 486 -14.47 -15.16 -3.24
C VAL A 486 -13.46 -14.59 -2.24
N ILE A 487 -13.91 -13.72 -1.35
CA ILE A 487 -13.12 -13.15 -0.24
C ILE A 487 -13.80 -13.51 1.08
N LEU A 488 -13.01 -13.96 2.06
CA LEU A 488 -13.44 -14.01 3.46
C LEU A 488 -13.40 -12.57 4.00
N GLU A 489 -14.49 -11.84 3.83
CA GLU A 489 -14.54 -10.37 3.97
C GLU A 489 -14.62 -9.92 5.43
N GLU A 490 -15.12 -10.76 6.32
CA GLU A 490 -15.03 -10.56 7.76
C GLU A 490 -14.83 -11.89 8.48
N PHE A 491 -13.98 -11.88 9.51
CA PHE A 491 -13.85 -13.00 10.44
C PHE A 491 -13.11 -12.52 11.68
N GLY A 492 -13.41 -13.16 12.80
CA GLY A 492 -12.78 -12.82 14.07
C GLY A 492 -13.07 -13.88 15.13
N LYS A 493 -12.40 -13.72 16.26
CA LYS A 493 -12.61 -14.56 17.45
C LYS A 493 -12.78 -13.68 18.68
N TRP A 494 -13.86 -13.93 19.41
CA TRP A 494 -14.26 -13.13 20.56
C TRP A 494 -13.19 -13.18 21.66
N PHE A 495 -12.86 -12.02 22.20
CA PHE A 495 -12.15 -11.83 23.46
C PHE A 495 -13.12 -11.53 24.61
N ASP A 496 -13.07 -12.40 25.63
CA ASP A 496 -13.75 -12.20 26.90
C ASP A 496 -12.77 -11.62 27.93
N ASP A 497 -13.06 -10.41 28.42
CA ASP A 497 -12.30 -9.73 29.48
C ASP A 497 -12.28 -10.51 30.80
N ALA A 498 -13.23 -11.42 31.03
CA ALA A 498 -13.20 -12.30 32.18
C ALA A 498 -12.19 -13.45 32.04
N GLN A 499 -11.74 -13.78 30.83
CA GLN A 499 -10.83 -14.88 30.52
C GLN A 499 -9.75 -14.46 29.49
N PRO A 500 -8.89 -13.48 29.81
CA PRO A 500 -8.03 -12.82 28.82
C PRO A 500 -6.98 -13.75 28.21
N GLU A 501 -6.32 -14.59 29.02
CA GLU A 501 -5.29 -15.51 28.54
C GLU A 501 -5.86 -16.59 27.60
N GLN A 502 -7.00 -17.16 27.96
CA GLN A 502 -7.68 -18.16 27.15
C GLN A 502 -8.23 -17.55 25.85
N SER A 503 -8.79 -16.34 25.94
CA SER A 503 -9.27 -15.58 24.78
C SER A 503 -8.16 -15.33 23.75
N MET A 504 -6.97 -14.89 24.19
CA MET A 504 -5.83 -14.69 23.28
C MET A 504 -5.38 -15.98 22.61
N LYS A 505 -5.37 -17.08 23.37
CA LYS A 505 -5.02 -18.41 22.84
C LYS A 505 -6.03 -18.87 21.79
N ASP A 506 -7.32 -18.78 22.08
CA ASP A 506 -8.37 -19.18 21.15
C ASP A 506 -8.35 -18.30 19.90
N ARG A 507 -8.17 -16.99 20.05
CA ARG A 507 -8.01 -16.06 18.93
C ARG A 507 -6.87 -16.45 18.02
N LYS A 508 -5.69 -16.72 18.57
CA LYS A 508 -4.54 -17.19 17.79
C LYS A 508 -4.85 -18.47 17.01
N ILE A 509 -5.51 -19.44 17.66
CA ILE A 509 -5.85 -20.72 17.04
C ILE A 509 -6.85 -20.55 15.88
N PHE A 510 -7.94 -19.82 16.08
CA PHE A 510 -8.97 -19.64 15.06
C PHE A 510 -8.49 -18.80 13.87
N MET A 511 -7.76 -17.72 14.14
CA MET A 511 -7.19 -16.85 13.11
C MET A 511 -6.13 -17.58 12.28
N ALA A 512 -5.22 -18.33 12.92
CA ALA A 512 -4.22 -19.11 12.22
C ALA A 512 -4.85 -20.21 11.34
N ASP A 513 -5.93 -20.84 11.80
CA ASP A 513 -6.67 -21.82 11.00
C ASP A 513 -7.34 -21.21 9.77
N ALA A 514 -8.00 -20.05 9.92
CA ALA A 514 -8.58 -19.32 8.79
C ALA A 514 -7.51 -18.91 7.77
N TYR A 515 -6.40 -18.31 8.22
CA TYR A 515 -5.31 -17.91 7.35
C TYR A 515 -4.61 -19.10 6.68
N LYS A 516 -4.52 -20.26 7.34
CA LYS A 516 -4.01 -21.48 6.72
C LYS A 516 -4.87 -21.86 5.51
N GLN A 517 -6.20 -21.90 5.67
CA GLN A 517 -7.11 -22.23 4.57
C GLN A 517 -7.03 -21.21 3.43
N VAL A 518 -6.98 -19.91 3.74
CA VAL A 518 -6.78 -18.83 2.75
C VAL A 518 -5.47 -19.06 1.99
N ASN A 519 -4.35 -19.23 2.71
CA ASN A 519 -3.02 -19.41 2.11
C ASN A 519 -2.94 -20.65 1.21
N GLU A 520 -3.61 -21.75 1.57
CA GLU A 520 -3.70 -22.95 0.74
C GLU A 520 -4.45 -22.67 -0.57
N GLN A 521 -5.54 -21.89 -0.52
CA GLN A 521 -6.27 -21.46 -1.72
C GLN A 521 -5.46 -20.50 -2.59
N LEU A 522 -4.74 -19.54 -2.00
CA LEU A 522 -3.86 -18.64 -2.76
C LEU A 522 -2.78 -19.42 -3.52
N LYS A 523 -2.08 -20.32 -2.83
CA LYS A 523 -0.98 -21.13 -3.41
C LYS A 523 -1.45 -22.12 -4.47
N SER A 524 -2.65 -22.66 -4.32
CA SER A 524 -3.25 -23.59 -5.29
C SER A 524 -4.05 -22.90 -6.39
N ASN A 525 -4.07 -21.56 -6.41
CA ASN A 525 -4.89 -20.75 -7.30
C ASN A 525 -6.39 -21.09 -7.23
N GLY A 526 -6.88 -21.45 -6.04
CA GLY A 526 -8.30 -21.66 -5.74
C GLY A 526 -9.13 -20.38 -5.80
N PRO A 527 -10.47 -20.48 -5.66
CA PRO A 527 -11.37 -19.33 -5.80
C PRO A 527 -11.33 -18.37 -4.61
N LEU A 528 -10.92 -18.81 -3.42
CA LEU A 528 -10.72 -17.91 -2.27
C LEU A 528 -9.44 -17.11 -2.48
N LYS A 529 -9.61 -15.80 -2.75
CA LYS A 529 -8.53 -14.90 -3.20
C LYS A 529 -8.01 -13.96 -2.14
N GLY A 530 -8.56 -13.97 -0.93
CA GLY A 530 -8.08 -13.12 0.15
C GLY A 530 -8.95 -13.17 1.38
N ALA A 531 -8.53 -12.42 2.40
CA ALA A 531 -9.25 -12.31 3.66
C ALA A 531 -9.02 -10.96 4.32
N LEU A 532 -10.05 -10.45 5.00
CA LEU A 532 -10.00 -9.21 5.77
C LEU A 532 -10.48 -9.49 7.20
N PHE A 533 -9.62 -9.34 8.19
CA PHE A 533 -10.00 -9.61 9.58
C PHE A 533 -10.83 -8.48 10.17
N TRP A 534 -11.66 -8.79 11.16
CA TRP A 534 -12.38 -7.81 11.95
C TRP A 534 -11.87 -7.86 13.42
N GLN A 535 -11.40 -6.76 14.01
CA GLN A 535 -11.01 -5.51 13.34
C GLN A 535 -9.72 -4.94 13.92
N PHE A 536 -9.12 -3.99 13.21
CA PHE A 536 -7.79 -3.47 13.54
C PHE A 536 -7.90 -2.27 14.48
N TYR A 537 -7.44 -2.42 15.71
CA TYR A 537 -7.25 -1.29 16.62
C TYR A 537 -5.80 -0.84 16.71
N ALA A 538 -5.62 0.48 16.72
CA ALA A 538 -4.34 1.09 17.05
C ALA A 538 -4.04 0.94 18.56
N GLU A 539 -2.75 0.93 18.91
CA GLU A 539 -2.35 0.93 20.32
C GLU A 539 -2.98 2.09 21.09
N GLY A 540 -3.64 1.77 22.21
CA GLY A 540 -4.37 2.75 23.03
C GLY A 540 -5.78 3.12 22.55
N GLN A 541 -6.23 2.64 21.38
CA GLN A 541 -7.63 2.74 20.97
C GLN A 541 -8.50 1.84 21.85
N ARG A 542 -9.75 2.25 22.08
CA ARG A 542 -10.75 1.43 22.78
C ARG A 542 -12.02 1.28 21.97
N ALA A 543 -12.62 0.10 22.06
CA ALA A 543 -13.88 -0.21 21.41
C ALA A 543 -15.06 0.51 22.09
N PRO A 544 -16.16 0.74 21.35
CA PRO A 544 -17.46 1.07 21.93
C PRO A 544 -17.89 0.06 22.99
N PHE A 545 -18.67 0.52 23.98
CA PHE A 545 -19.27 -0.38 24.97
C PHE A 545 -20.19 -1.43 24.32
N SER A 546 -20.90 -1.06 23.24
CA SER A 546 -21.73 -1.99 22.46
C SER A 546 -20.92 -3.10 21.79
N GLU A 547 -19.62 -2.89 21.58
CA GLU A 547 -18.68 -3.90 21.09
C GLU A 547 -17.80 -4.47 22.20
N GLY A 548 -18.28 -4.47 23.46
CA GLY A 548 -17.56 -5.04 24.60
C GLY A 548 -16.74 -4.03 25.41
N GLY A 549 -16.55 -2.80 24.92
CA GLY A 549 -15.69 -1.81 25.57
C GLY A 549 -14.22 -2.25 25.60
N THR A 550 -13.35 -1.47 26.25
CA THR A 550 -11.92 -1.79 26.43
C THR A 550 -11.22 -2.13 25.10
N ARG A 551 -10.81 -3.38 24.84
CA ARG A 551 -10.22 -3.85 23.58
C ARG A 551 -11.26 -4.27 22.54
N GLY A 552 -12.51 -4.41 22.97
CA GLY A 552 -13.63 -4.91 22.19
C GLY A 552 -13.63 -6.42 22.03
N LEU A 553 -14.77 -6.95 21.58
CA LEU A 553 -14.95 -8.39 21.35
C LEU A 553 -13.95 -8.90 20.30
N TYR A 554 -13.66 -8.09 19.27
CA TYR A 554 -12.89 -8.53 18.10
C TYR A 554 -11.68 -7.66 17.78
N GLY A 555 -11.41 -6.62 18.55
CA GLY A 555 -10.27 -5.74 18.31
C GLY A 555 -8.94 -6.49 18.42
N ILE A 556 -8.13 -6.39 17.37
CA ILE A 556 -6.77 -6.93 17.28
C ILE A 556 -5.79 -5.76 17.20
N TYR A 557 -4.77 -5.82 18.06
CA TYR A 557 -3.73 -4.81 18.17
C TYR A 557 -2.42 -5.29 17.52
N PRO A 558 -1.54 -4.40 17.04
CA PRO A 558 -0.23 -4.78 16.49
C PRO A 558 0.64 -5.56 17.48
N SER A 559 0.47 -5.33 18.79
CA SER A 559 1.16 -6.08 19.83
C SER A 559 0.60 -7.46 20.12
N ASP A 560 -0.58 -7.81 19.58
CA ASP A 560 -1.17 -9.12 19.78
C ASP A 560 -0.37 -10.19 19.02
N ASP A 561 -0.12 -11.32 19.68
CA ASP A 561 0.56 -12.48 19.10
C ASP A 561 0.01 -12.92 17.73
N VAL A 562 -1.31 -12.82 17.54
CA VAL A 562 -2.02 -13.20 16.32
C VAL A 562 -1.71 -12.29 15.13
N PHE A 563 -1.18 -11.08 15.38
CA PHE A 563 -0.80 -10.14 14.35
C PHE A 563 0.37 -10.65 13.50
N GLN A 564 1.19 -11.56 14.04
CA GLN A 564 2.23 -12.26 13.27
C GLN A 564 1.63 -13.15 12.17
N ASP A 565 0.52 -13.84 12.46
CA ASP A 565 -0.19 -14.68 11.47
C ASP A 565 -0.83 -13.82 10.37
N ILE A 566 -1.38 -12.66 10.76
CA ILE A 566 -1.91 -11.64 9.84
C ILE A 566 -0.81 -11.17 8.87
N ALA A 567 0.33 -10.72 9.41
CA ALA A 567 1.46 -10.26 8.61
C ALA A 567 2.06 -11.37 7.72
N ALA A 568 2.07 -12.62 8.20
CA ALA A 568 2.52 -13.77 7.42
C ALA A 568 1.61 -14.06 6.22
N ASN A 569 0.28 -13.99 6.39
CA ASN A 569 -0.67 -14.09 5.28
C ASN A 569 -0.47 -12.94 4.27
N ALA A 570 -0.34 -11.70 4.74
CA ALA A 570 -0.13 -10.54 3.90
C ALA A 570 1.16 -10.66 3.06
N LYS A 571 2.25 -11.16 3.67
CA LYS A 571 3.49 -11.46 2.96
C LYS A 571 3.29 -12.49 1.84
N ILE A 572 2.53 -13.55 2.08
CA ILE A 572 2.22 -14.57 1.06
C ILE A 572 1.42 -13.94 -0.09
N ALA A 573 0.36 -13.20 0.23
CA ALA A 573 -0.48 -12.52 -0.75
C ALA A 573 0.34 -11.57 -1.65
N ASN A 574 1.20 -10.75 -1.04
CA ASN A 574 2.06 -9.81 -1.78
C ASN A 574 3.14 -10.51 -2.60
N THR A 575 3.72 -11.61 -2.10
CA THR A 575 4.74 -12.38 -2.84
C THR A 575 4.15 -13.03 -4.10
N LEU A 576 2.89 -13.46 -4.03
CA LEU A 576 2.16 -13.98 -5.19
C LEU A 576 1.70 -12.87 -6.16
N SER A 577 1.78 -11.60 -5.74
CA SER A 577 1.41 -10.40 -6.51
C SER A 577 2.62 -9.75 -7.22
N VAL A 578 3.57 -10.56 -7.67
CA VAL A 578 4.76 -10.11 -8.43
C VAL A 578 4.73 -10.78 -9.82
N PRO A 579 5.10 -10.08 -10.92
CA PRO A 579 5.23 -10.73 -12.22
C PRO A 579 6.18 -11.94 -12.11
N GLN A 580 5.71 -13.13 -12.47
CA GLN A 580 6.54 -14.33 -12.58
C GLN A 580 7.30 -14.37 -13.89
#